data_AF-A0A2M7UH71-F1
#
_entry.id   AF-A0A2M7UH71-F1
#
_cell.length_a   1.000
_cell.length_b   1.000
_cell.length_c   1.000
_cell.angle_alpha   90.00
_cell.angle_beta   90.00
_cell.angle_gamma   90.00
#
_symmetry.space_group_name_H-M   'P 1'
#
loop_
_entity.id
_entity.type
_entity.pdbx_description
1 polymer ?
#
loop_
_entity_poly.entity_id
_entity_poly.type
_entity_poly.pdbx_seq_one_letter_code
_entity_poly.pdbx_strand_id
1 'polypeptide(L)'
;MPSDASFRSIPAGKKYLQGIVERSHRTDDEEFYRPHPERIKSTSVFPGKAQMWQDTYNSLRQSWGKGMQGKTPLEKLQESDILQAEPILRFPIIIPDDLFSVLKSGNYLCTHYPNRRCPVLNCGFFLS
;
A
#
# COMPACT_ATOMS: atom_id res chain seq x y z
N MET A 1 -3.30 -23.34 14.49
CA MET A 1 -3.99 -22.47 15.49
C MET A 1 -4.96 -21.59 14.72
N PRO A 2 -6.25 -21.53 15.05
CA PRO A 2 -7.11 -20.51 14.46
C PRO A 2 -6.71 -19.17 15.08
N SER A 3 -6.35 -18.21 14.25
CA SER A 3 -6.12 -16.84 14.71
C SER A 3 -7.47 -16.24 15.15
N ASP A 4 -7.54 -15.71 16.37
CA ASP A 4 -8.58 -14.78 16.83
C ASP A 4 -8.42 -13.43 16.08
N ALA A 5 -8.49 -13.49 14.75
CA ALA A 5 -8.45 -12.30 13.92
C ALA A 5 -9.85 -11.68 13.94
N SER A 6 -9.97 -10.49 14.56
CA SER A 6 -11.19 -9.69 14.54
C SER A 6 -11.00 -8.45 13.67
N PHE A 7 -11.99 -8.15 12.81
CA PHE A 7 -11.99 -6.92 12.04
C PHE A 7 -12.40 -5.76 12.94
N ARG A 8 -11.55 -4.74 13.08
CA ARG A 8 -11.83 -3.57 13.91
C ARG A 8 -11.73 -2.30 13.08
N SER A 9 -12.83 -1.55 13.03
CA SER A 9 -12.82 -0.21 12.44
C SER A 9 -12.15 0.80 13.37
N ILE A 10 -11.48 1.78 12.80
CA ILE A 10 -10.90 2.88 13.56
C ILE A 10 -12.04 3.80 14.01
N PRO A 11 -12.17 4.10 15.33
CA PRO A 11 -13.25 4.95 15.82
C PRO A 11 -13.22 6.34 15.18
N ALA A 12 -14.41 6.90 14.90
CA ALA A 12 -14.55 8.25 14.36
C ALA A 12 -13.83 9.29 15.27
N GLY A 13 -13.16 10.26 14.65
CA GLY A 13 -12.40 11.29 15.36
C GLY A 13 -11.02 10.86 15.88
N LYS A 14 -10.63 9.58 15.79
CA LYS A 14 -9.32 9.08 16.26
C LYS A 14 -8.30 8.87 15.13
N LYS A 15 -8.18 9.84 14.22
CA LYS A 15 -7.27 9.77 13.06
C LYS A 15 -5.80 9.55 13.45
N TYR A 16 -5.39 10.03 14.63
CA TYR A 16 -4.02 9.83 15.14
C TYR A 16 -3.61 8.35 15.28
N LEU A 17 -4.58 7.42 15.41
CA LEU A 17 -4.31 5.98 15.44
C LEU A 17 -3.79 5.44 14.09
N GLN A 18 -4.02 6.16 12.99
CA GLN A 18 -3.52 5.81 11.65
C GLN A 18 -2.09 6.29 11.41
N GLY A 19 -1.46 6.98 12.36
CA GLY A 19 -0.15 7.61 12.14
C GLY A 19 0.95 6.68 11.63
N ILE A 20 0.90 5.38 11.99
CA ILE A 20 1.83 4.37 11.47
C ILE A 20 1.59 4.11 9.97
N VAL A 21 0.33 3.94 9.59
CA VAL A 21 -0.08 3.70 8.20
C VAL A 21 0.22 4.92 7.34
N GLU A 22 -0.16 6.12 7.80
CA GLU A 22 0.09 7.37 7.09
C GLU A 22 1.59 7.63 6.89
N ARG A 23 2.42 7.30 7.89
CA ARG A 23 3.88 7.38 7.75
C ARG A 23 4.39 6.38 6.71
N SER A 24 3.84 5.17 6.67
CA SER A 24 4.20 4.18 5.66
C SER A 24 3.86 4.68 4.26
N HIS A 25 2.64 5.18 4.04
CA HIS A 25 2.22 5.75 2.76
C HIS A 25 3.14 6.89 2.31
N ARG A 26 3.47 7.82 3.21
CA ARG A 26 4.42 8.90 2.88
C ARG A 26 5.79 8.34 2.48
N THR A 27 6.24 7.27 3.12
CA THR A 27 7.53 6.64 2.79
C THR A 27 7.49 6.02 1.40
N ASP A 28 6.40 5.33 1.05
CA ASP A 28 6.19 4.82 -0.31
C ASP A 28 6.14 5.96 -1.35
N ASP A 29 5.47 7.07 -1.04
CA ASP A 29 5.42 8.24 -1.91
C ASP A 29 6.81 8.86 -2.14
N GLU A 30 7.58 9.06 -1.07
CA GLU A 30 8.86 9.75 -1.10
C GLU A 30 9.99 8.89 -1.67
N GLU A 31 10.04 7.61 -1.30
CA GLU A 31 11.16 6.71 -1.59
C GLU A 31 10.89 5.79 -2.81
N PHE A 32 9.63 5.49 -3.12
CA PHE A 32 9.26 4.66 -4.28
C PHE A 32 8.57 5.45 -5.40
N TYR A 33 7.41 6.05 -5.15
CA TYR A 33 6.59 6.65 -6.22
C TYR A 33 7.12 7.96 -6.77
N ARG A 34 7.90 8.74 -6.03
CA ARG A 34 8.52 9.96 -6.54
C ARG A 34 9.71 9.69 -7.48
N PRO A 35 10.68 8.80 -7.15
CA PRO A 35 11.87 8.61 -7.99
C PRO A 35 11.72 7.61 -9.15
N HIS A 36 10.77 6.67 -9.09
CA HIS A 36 10.64 5.60 -10.08
C HIS A 36 9.76 5.86 -11.33
N PRO A 37 8.86 6.86 -11.41
CA PRO A 37 7.99 7.04 -12.59
C PRO A 37 8.77 7.18 -13.91
N GLU A 38 9.87 7.93 -13.91
CA GLU A 38 10.71 8.10 -15.11
C GLU A 38 11.39 6.80 -15.56
N ARG A 39 11.52 5.82 -14.65
CA ARG A 39 12.17 4.53 -14.88
C ARG A 39 11.18 3.42 -15.25
N ILE A 40 9.89 3.61 -14.95
CA ILE A 40 8.82 2.63 -15.20
C ILE A 40 8.14 3.01 -16.51
N LYS A 41 8.61 2.42 -17.61
CA LYS A 41 8.14 2.73 -18.98
C LYS A 41 6.87 1.97 -19.39
N SER A 42 6.41 1.03 -18.58
CA SER A 42 5.26 0.17 -18.86
C SER A 42 4.67 -0.35 -17.56
N THR A 43 3.35 -0.54 -17.55
CA THR A 43 2.61 -1.19 -16.46
C THR A 43 3.14 -2.58 -16.14
N SER A 44 3.66 -3.32 -17.12
CA SER A 44 4.25 -4.66 -16.90
C SER A 44 5.56 -4.65 -16.10
N VAL A 45 6.28 -3.52 -16.07
CA VAL A 45 7.54 -3.38 -15.33
C VAL A 45 7.29 -2.97 -13.87
N PHE A 46 6.13 -2.37 -13.60
CA PHE A 46 5.77 -1.86 -12.29
C PHE A 46 5.77 -2.94 -11.19
N PRO A 47 5.14 -4.12 -11.35
CA PRO A 47 5.11 -5.15 -10.30
C PRO A 47 6.50 -5.61 -9.87
N GLY A 48 7.43 -5.76 -10.82
CA GLY A 48 8.81 -6.14 -10.50
C GLY A 48 9.52 -5.08 -9.66
N LYS A 49 9.34 -3.79 -9.98
CA LYS A 49 9.92 -2.69 -9.19
C LYS A 49 9.27 -2.53 -7.83
N ALA A 50 7.95 -2.68 -7.77
CA ALA A 50 7.21 -2.64 -6.52
C ALA A 50 7.58 -3.83 -5.60
N GLN A 51 7.79 -5.02 -6.16
CA GLN A 51 8.26 -6.18 -5.40
C GLN A 51 9.66 -5.93 -4.84
N MET A 52 10.59 -5.43 -5.66
CA MET A 52 11.93 -5.05 -5.19
C MET A 52 11.88 -4.01 -4.08
N TRP A 53 10.97 -3.03 -4.18
CA TRP A 53 10.74 -2.04 -3.13
C TRP A 53 10.25 -2.69 -1.83
N GLN A 54 9.23 -3.55 -1.91
CA GLN A 54 8.71 -4.29 -0.76
C GLN A 54 9.78 -5.16 -0.10
N ASP A 55 10.55 -5.91 -0.89
CA ASP A 55 11.63 -6.77 -0.41
C ASP A 55 12.71 -5.94 0.31
N THR A 56 13.08 -4.79 -0.27
CA THR A 56 14.03 -3.85 0.32
C THR A 56 13.49 -3.26 1.62
N TYR A 57 12.24 -2.80 1.62
CA TYR A 57 11.60 -2.20 2.79
C TYR A 57 11.49 -3.19 3.95
N ASN A 58 11.15 -4.45 3.65
CA ASN A 58 10.91 -5.48 4.66
C ASN A 58 12.19 -6.16 5.16
N SER A 59 13.24 -6.27 4.34
CA SER A 59 14.40 -7.14 4.62
C SER A 59 15.76 -6.44 4.63
N LEU A 60 15.88 -5.24 4.05
CA LEU A 60 17.17 -4.54 3.91
C LEU A 60 17.17 -3.15 4.57
N ARG A 61 16.02 -2.48 4.58
CA ARG A 61 15.87 -1.13 5.11
C ARG A 61 15.75 -1.17 6.63
N GLN A 62 16.76 -0.63 7.30
CA GLN A 62 16.71 -0.41 8.74
C GLN A 62 15.58 0.53 9.12
N SER A 63 14.81 0.18 10.14
CA SER A 63 13.73 1.02 10.65
C SER A 63 14.08 1.57 12.03
N TRP A 64 13.92 2.89 12.18
CA TRP A 64 14.08 3.61 13.44
C TRP A 64 12.73 4.02 14.05
N GLY A 65 11.64 3.40 13.59
CA GLY A 65 10.33 3.57 14.21
C GLY A 65 10.30 3.09 15.67
N LYS A 66 9.23 3.46 16.38
CA LYS A 66 9.01 3.06 17.77
C LYS A 66 9.12 1.53 17.90
N GLY A 67 10.05 1.06 18.73
CA GLY A 67 10.25 -0.37 19.00
C GLY A 67 11.05 -1.16 17.96
N MET A 68 11.55 -0.50 16.90
CA MET A 68 12.35 -1.15 15.85
C MET A 68 13.85 -1.19 16.17
N GLN A 69 14.39 -0.17 16.82
CA GLN A 69 15.81 -0.12 17.25
C GLN A 69 16.81 -0.38 16.11
N GLY A 70 16.54 0.10 14.89
CA GLY A 70 17.39 -0.09 13.72
C GLY A 70 17.18 -1.41 12.99
N LYS A 71 16.33 -2.30 13.52
CA LYS A 71 15.99 -3.59 12.88
C LYS A 71 15.08 -3.38 11.67
N THR A 72 15.16 -4.32 10.74
CA THR A 72 14.22 -4.48 9.64
C THR A 72 12.90 -5.06 10.14
N PRO A 73 11.78 -4.87 9.41
CA PRO A 73 10.53 -5.56 9.70
C PRO A 73 10.69 -7.09 9.81
N LEU A 74 11.52 -7.69 8.96
CA LEU A 74 11.82 -9.12 9.00
C LEU A 74 12.50 -9.53 10.31
N GLU A 75 13.59 -8.88 10.70
CA GLU A 75 14.29 -9.18 11.96
C GLU A 75 13.35 -8.99 13.15
N LYS A 76 12.52 -7.94 13.13
CA LYS A 76 11.56 -7.69 14.22
C LYS A 76 10.49 -8.77 14.30
N LEU A 77 10.08 -9.32 13.17
CA LEU A 77 9.11 -10.41 13.09
C LEU A 77 9.73 -11.73 13.59
N GLN A 78 10.99 -12.00 13.24
CA GLN A 78 11.73 -13.18 13.70
C GLN A 78 11.95 -13.17 15.23
N GLU A 79 12.02 -11.99 15.84
CA GLU A 79 12.05 -11.83 17.30
C GLU A 79 10.68 -11.99 17.98
N SER A 80 9.60 -12.01 17.20
CA SER A 80 8.24 -12.15 17.74
C SER A 80 7.84 -13.62 17.80
N ASP A 81 6.99 -13.98 18.75
CA ASP A 81 6.43 -15.34 18.87
C ASP A 81 5.36 -15.65 17.79
N ILE A 82 5.29 -14.85 16.73
CA ILE A 82 4.30 -15.02 15.65
C ILE A 82 4.82 -16.06 14.66
N LEU A 83 4.40 -17.31 14.85
CA LEU A 83 4.72 -18.43 13.97
C LEU A 83 4.29 -18.17 12.52
N GLN A 84 5.19 -18.44 11.57
CA GLN A 84 4.92 -18.46 10.12
C GLN A 84 4.42 -17.13 9.52
N ALA A 85 4.79 -15.98 10.09
CA ALA A 85 4.38 -14.69 9.55
C ALA A 85 5.27 -14.19 8.39
N GLU A 86 6.40 -14.84 8.10
CA GLU A 86 7.30 -14.44 7.00
C GLU A 86 6.63 -14.33 5.61
N PRO A 87 5.64 -15.17 5.23
CA PRO A 87 4.94 -15.00 3.96
C PRO A 87 4.18 -13.67 3.86
N ILE A 88 3.81 -13.05 4.99
CA ILE A 88 3.13 -11.74 5.02
C ILE A 88 4.08 -10.66 4.49
N LEU A 89 5.38 -10.75 4.81
CA LEU A 89 6.39 -9.80 4.35
C LEU A 89 6.79 -10.01 2.89
N ARG A 90 6.49 -11.19 2.33
CA ARG A 90 6.79 -11.59 0.94
C ARG A 90 5.52 -11.71 0.10
N PHE A 91 4.47 -10.98 0.46
CA PHE A 91 3.21 -11.05 -0.24
C PHE A 91 3.39 -10.53 -1.68
N PRO A 92 3.05 -11.33 -2.71
CA PRO A 92 3.34 -10.96 -4.08
C PRO A 92 2.63 -9.66 -4.47
N ILE A 93 3.36 -8.73 -5.07
CA ILE A 93 2.75 -7.54 -5.68
C ILE A 93 1.96 -7.97 -6.91
N ILE A 94 0.66 -7.74 -6.85
CA ILE A 94 -0.29 -8.03 -7.91
C ILE A 94 -0.99 -6.74 -8.36
N ILE A 95 -1.27 -6.65 -9.65
CA ILE A 95 -2.17 -5.62 -10.17
C ILE A 95 -3.60 -6.15 -10.02
N PRO A 96 -4.48 -5.49 -9.24
CA PRO A 96 -5.82 -5.99 -9.01
C PRO A 96 -6.62 -6.19 -10.29
N ASP A 97 -6.48 -5.30 -11.28
CA ASP A 97 -7.17 -5.38 -12.57
C ASP A 97 -6.87 -6.69 -13.31
N ASP A 98 -5.60 -7.11 -13.31
CA ASP A 98 -5.16 -8.36 -13.92
C ASP A 98 -5.78 -9.56 -13.19
N LEU A 99 -5.79 -9.55 -11.84
CA LEU A 99 -6.40 -10.62 -11.05
C LEU A 99 -7.91 -10.74 -11.30
N PHE A 100 -8.64 -9.63 -11.27
CA PHE A 100 -10.09 -9.63 -11.42
C PHE A 100 -10.52 -10.00 -12.85
N SER A 101 -9.73 -9.63 -13.86
CA SER A 101 -9.97 -10.06 -15.24
C SER A 101 -9.98 -11.59 -15.38
N VAL A 102 -9.07 -12.27 -14.68
CA VAL A 102 -8.97 -13.74 -14.67
C VAL A 102 -10.11 -14.37 -13.88
N LEU A 103 -10.46 -13.80 -12.73
CA LEU A 103 -11.51 -14.34 -11.86
C LEU A 103 -12.92 -14.13 -12.43
N LYS A 104 -13.07 -13.36 -13.52
CA LYS A 104 -14.38 -12.95 -14.09
C LYS A 104 -15.34 -12.44 -13.00
N SER A 105 -14.78 -11.85 -11.94
CA SER A 105 -15.51 -11.39 -10.77
C SER A 105 -15.06 -9.98 -10.46
N GLY A 106 -16.01 -9.11 -10.12
CA GLY A 106 -15.77 -7.69 -9.91
C GLY A 106 -16.76 -6.81 -10.67
N ASN A 107 -18.00 -6.75 -10.19
CA ASN A 107 -18.99 -5.78 -10.70
C ASN A 107 -18.66 -4.32 -10.31
N TYR A 108 -17.58 -4.08 -9.55
CA TYR A 108 -17.29 -2.78 -8.93
C TYR A 108 -15.81 -2.33 -9.00
N LEU A 109 -14.91 -3.07 -9.65
CA LEU A 109 -13.48 -2.72 -9.69
C LEU A 109 -12.98 -2.26 -11.06
N CYS A 110 -13.72 -2.54 -12.13
CA CYS A 110 -13.54 -1.89 -13.43
C CYS A 110 -14.91 -1.44 -13.96
N THR A 111 -15.54 -0.44 -13.34
CA THR A 111 -16.39 0.40 -14.20
C THR A 111 -15.42 1.12 -15.12
N HIS A 112 -15.44 0.81 -16.41
CA HIS A 112 -15.13 1.81 -17.43
C HIS A 112 -15.65 3.13 -16.89
N TYR A 113 -14.81 4.12 -16.64
CA TYR A 113 -15.31 5.49 -16.64
C TYR A 113 -15.74 5.69 -18.09
N PRO A 114 -17.06 5.65 -18.43
CA PRO A 114 -17.42 6.18 -19.72
C PRO A 114 -16.89 7.61 -19.71
N ASN A 115 -16.21 7.98 -20.78
CA ASN A 115 -15.68 9.30 -21.03
C ASN A 115 -16.82 10.33 -20.99
N ARG A 116 -17.35 10.61 -19.80
CA ARG A 116 -18.26 11.71 -19.54
C ARG A 116 -17.33 12.86 -19.29
N ARG A 117 -17.25 13.75 -20.29
CA ARG A 117 -16.79 15.13 -20.11
C ARG A 117 -17.14 15.56 -18.70
N CYS A 118 -16.13 15.89 -17.88
CA CYS A 118 -16.36 16.58 -16.62
C CYS A 118 -17.31 17.74 -16.92
N PRO A 119 -18.52 17.79 -16.35
CA PRO A 119 -19.27 19.02 -16.38
C PRO A 119 -18.40 20.00 -15.62
N VAL A 120 -17.90 21.00 -16.34
CA VAL A 120 -17.27 22.18 -15.78
C VAL A 120 -18.20 22.65 -14.67
N LEU A 121 -17.82 22.39 -13.42
CA LEU A 121 -18.46 23.03 -12.28
C LEU A 121 -18.18 24.50 -12.51
N ASN A 122 -19.23 25.24 -12.87
CA ASN A 122 -19.30 26.68 -12.68
C ASN A 122 -19.14 26.94 -11.17
N CYS A 123 -17.90 26.89 -10.69
CA CYS A 123 -17.53 27.53 -9.45
C CYS A 123 -17.58 29.04 -9.73
N GLY A 124 -18.77 29.60 -9.53
CA GLY A 124 -18.93 31.02 -9.31
C GLY A 124 -18.00 31.43 -8.17
N PHE A 125 -17.19 32.44 -8.48
CA PHE A 125 -16.43 33.23 -7.53
C PHE A 125 -17.24 33.49 -6.24
N PHE A 126 -16.67 33.11 -5.11
CA PHE A 126 -16.98 33.71 -3.82
C PHE A 126 -15.67 34.12 -3.18
N LEU A 127 -15.16 35.28 -3.61
CA LEU A 127 -14.41 36.17 -2.74
C LEU A 127 -14.89 37.59 -3.07
N SER A 128 -15.39 38.23 -2.01
CA SER A 128 -15.82 39.61 -1.81
C SER A 128 -15.00 40.67 -2.54
#